data_AF-A0A091V114-F1
#
_entry.id   AF-A0A091V114-F1
#
_cell.length_a   1.000
_cell.length_b   1.000
_cell.length_c   1.000
_cell.angle_alpha   90.00
_cell.angle_beta   90.00
_cell.angle_gamma   90.00
#
_symmetry.space_group_name_H-M   'P 1'
#
loop_
_entity.id
_entity.type
_entity.pdbx_description
1 polymer ?
#
loop_
_entity_poly.entity_id
_entity_poly.type
_entity_poly.pdbx_seq_one_letter_code
_entity_poly.pdbx_strand_id
1 'polypeptide(L)'
;QAVGNEGPVIARVLFSIADLNNWKQAVGNYRDNPDKVAKAFDTMIRTTDPDWKDTDAIMSVLFDSTESEMIFRTARTQIEGQIATGQLQGRWEQHLPSTDPDWDPNDRTERELMKLYQKLILFGVRNAVPKVVNWSKLYQIKQNKEESPTEFLD
;
A
#
# COMPACT_ATOMS: atom_id res chain seq x y z
N GLN A 1 43.19 -18.18 -9.84
CA GLN A 1 41.79 -18.63 -9.81
C GLN A 1 41.14 -17.92 -8.62
N ALA A 2 40.50 -16.78 -8.87
CA ALA A 2 39.80 -16.02 -7.83
C ALA A 2 38.36 -16.52 -7.79
N VAL A 3 37.95 -17.05 -6.63
CA VAL A 3 36.59 -17.54 -6.39
C VAL A 3 35.73 -16.32 -6.05
N GLY A 4 34.85 -15.94 -6.98
CA GLY A 4 33.84 -14.91 -6.73
C GLY A 4 32.82 -15.42 -5.71
N ASN A 5 32.70 -14.73 -4.58
CA ASN A 5 31.60 -14.88 -3.65
C ASN A 5 30.36 -14.19 -4.22
N GLU A 6 29.78 -14.76 -5.26
CA GLU A 6 28.44 -14.39 -5.68
C GLU A 6 27.47 -15.26 -4.87
N GLY A 7 26.94 -14.68 -3.79
CA GLY A 7 25.79 -15.24 -3.10
C GLY A 7 24.61 -15.43 -4.08
N PRO A 8 23.56 -16.18 -3.70
CA PRO A 8 22.48 -16.49 -4.62
C PRO A 8 21.87 -15.22 -5.21
N VAL A 9 22.05 -15.03 -6.52
CA VAL A 9 21.41 -13.98 -7.30
C VAL A 9 19.91 -14.29 -7.31
N ILE A 10 19.14 -13.52 -6.54
CA ILE A 10 17.69 -13.63 -6.53
C ILE A 10 17.19 -13.04 -7.85
N ALA A 11 16.91 -13.90 -8.83
CA ALA A 11 16.21 -13.50 -10.05
C ALA A 11 14.78 -13.07 -9.68
N ARG A 12 14.54 -11.75 -9.63
CA ARG A 12 13.19 -11.19 -9.41
C ARG A 12 12.44 -11.18 -10.74
N VAL A 13 11.20 -11.68 -10.72
CA VAL A 13 10.28 -11.59 -11.86
C VAL A 13 9.34 -10.43 -11.57
N LEU A 14 9.50 -9.36 -12.34
CA LEU A 14 8.63 -8.19 -12.29
C LEU A 14 7.40 -8.40 -13.16
N PHE A 15 6.33 -7.67 -12.86
CA PHE A 15 5.19 -7.55 -13.76
C PHE A 15 5.62 -6.82 -15.04
N SER A 16 5.22 -7.33 -16.19
CA SER A 16 5.32 -6.55 -17.42
C SER A 16 4.33 -5.39 -17.38
N ILE A 17 4.58 -4.36 -18.21
CA ILE A 17 3.61 -3.27 -18.40
C ILE A 17 2.26 -3.82 -18.89
N ALA A 18 2.25 -4.91 -19.66
CA ALA A 18 1.01 -5.58 -20.07
C ALA A 18 0.26 -6.17 -18.87
N ASP A 19 0.97 -6.82 -17.94
CA ASP A 19 0.37 -7.36 -16.72
C ASP A 19 -0.26 -6.24 -15.88
N LEU A 20 0.47 -5.15 -15.65
CA LEU A 20 -0.03 -4.01 -14.87
C LEU A 20 -1.27 -3.37 -15.50
N ASN A 21 -1.30 -3.25 -16.84
CA ASN A 21 -2.47 -2.76 -17.56
C ASN A 21 -3.67 -3.72 -17.46
N ASN A 22 -3.45 -5.02 -17.59
CA ASN A 22 -4.49 -6.03 -17.42
C ASN A 22 -5.07 -5.98 -15.99
N TRP A 23 -4.20 -5.83 -14.99
CA TRP A 23 -4.61 -5.64 -13.62
C TRP A 23 -5.44 -4.39 -13.43
N LYS A 24 -4.99 -3.24 -13.94
CA LYS A 24 -5.74 -1.98 -13.88
C LYS A 24 -7.16 -2.12 -14.46
N GLN A 25 -7.28 -2.78 -15.62
CA GLN A 25 -8.58 -3.07 -16.23
C GLN A 25 -9.44 -4.00 -15.37
N ALA A 26 -8.84 -5.05 -14.79
CA ALA A 26 -9.55 -6.03 -13.97
C ALA A 26 -10.04 -5.45 -12.62
N VAL A 27 -9.26 -4.57 -11.99
CA VAL A 27 -9.61 -4.00 -10.68
C VAL A 27 -10.62 -2.86 -10.82
N GLY A 28 -10.53 -2.07 -11.89
CA GLY A 28 -11.39 -0.91 -12.15
C GLY A 28 -10.83 0.38 -11.53
N ASN A 29 -11.65 1.41 -11.44
CA ASN A 29 -11.24 2.70 -10.89
C ASN A 29 -11.01 2.61 -9.37
N TYR A 30 -9.94 3.23 -8.88
CA TYR A 30 -9.57 3.22 -7.47
C TYR A 30 -10.62 3.88 -6.57
N ARG A 31 -11.19 5.01 -6.98
CA ARG A 31 -12.21 5.72 -6.19
C ARG A 31 -13.54 4.97 -6.13
N ASP A 32 -13.87 4.16 -7.13
CA ASP A 32 -15.11 3.36 -7.15
C ASP A 32 -15.05 2.19 -6.17
N ASN A 33 -13.89 1.54 -6.04
CA ASN A 33 -13.71 0.40 -5.13
C ASN A 33 -12.28 0.33 -4.55
N PRO A 34 -11.96 1.20 -3.57
CA PRO A 34 -10.62 1.27 -3.01
C PRO A 34 -10.20 -0.02 -2.30
N ASP A 35 -11.14 -0.77 -1.71
CA ASP A 35 -10.86 -2.05 -1.05
C ASP A 35 -10.41 -3.13 -2.05
N LYS A 36 -11.04 -3.20 -3.24
CA LYS A 36 -10.65 -4.14 -4.30
C LYS A 36 -9.26 -3.82 -4.84
N VAL A 37 -8.98 -2.54 -5.09
CA VAL A 37 -7.65 -2.10 -5.56
C VAL A 37 -6.58 -2.34 -4.49
N ALA A 38 -6.87 -2.03 -3.23
CA ALA A 38 -5.94 -2.30 -2.12
C ALA A 38 -5.60 -3.78 -1.98
N LYS A 39 -6.57 -4.68 -2.16
CA LYS A 39 -6.34 -6.14 -2.15
C LYS A 39 -5.46 -6.60 -3.30
N ALA A 40 -5.65 -6.01 -4.49
CA ALA A 40 -4.81 -6.31 -5.64
C ALA A 40 -3.37 -5.81 -5.43
N PHE A 41 -3.20 -4.57 -4.96
CA PHE A 41 -1.90 -3.99 -4.65
C PHE A 41 -1.14 -4.79 -3.57
N ASP A 42 -1.82 -5.21 -2.50
CA ASP A 42 -1.26 -6.11 -1.47
C ASP A 42 -0.80 -7.44 -2.06
N THR A 43 -1.58 -8.01 -2.99
CA THR A 43 -1.19 -9.23 -3.71
C THR A 43 0.08 -9.01 -4.52
N MET A 44 0.18 -7.91 -5.28
CA MET A 44 1.36 -7.59 -6.09
C MET A 44 2.62 -7.45 -5.23
N ILE A 45 2.55 -6.69 -4.13
CA ILE A 45 3.68 -6.53 -3.20
C ILE A 45 4.14 -7.89 -2.69
N ARG A 46 3.20 -8.73 -2.23
CA ARG A 46 3.52 -10.05 -1.66
C ARG A 46 4.09 -11.03 -2.68
N THR A 47 3.66 -10.98 -3.94
CA THR A 47 4.08 -11.95 -4.95
C THR A 47 5.38 -11.57 -5.64
N THR A 48 5.72 -10.28 -5.68
CA THR A 48 6.89 -9.78 -6.42
C THR A 48 8.00 -9.23 -5.55
N ASP A 49 7.72 -8.92 -4.27
CA ASP A 49 8.67 -8.23 -3.36
C ASP A 49 9.33 -7.03 -4.07
N PRO A 50 8.54 -6.06 -4.58
CA PRO A 50 9.04 -4.99 -5.44
C PRO A 50 10.00 -4.08 -4.69
N ASP A 51 11.08 -3.60 -5.33
CA ASP A 51 11.90 -2.55 -4.73
C ASP A 51 11.20 -1.17 -4.81
N TRP A 52 11.92 -0.10 -4.50
CA TRP A 52 11.37 1.26 -4.58
C TRP A 52 10.94 1.63 -6.01
N LYS A 53 11.76 1.33 -7.03
CA LYS A 53 11.49 1.65 -8.45
C LYS A 53 10.31 0.86 -8.97
N ASP A 54 10.25 -0.41 -8.61
CA ASP A 54 9.13 -1.28 -8.97
C ASP A 54 7.83 -0.77 -8.36
N THR A 55 7.86 -0.37 -7.08
CA THR A 55 6.70 0.19 -6.39
C THR A 55 6.24 1.52 -7.01
N ASP A 56 7.19 2.40 -7.36
CA ASP A 56 6.91 3.65 -8.07
C ASP A 56 6.29 3.40 -9.46
N ALA A 57 6.83 2.44 -10.22
CA ALA A 57 6.27 2.04 -11.51
C ALA A 57 4.85 1.49 -11.37
N ILE A 58 4.60 0.58 -10.42
CA ILE A 58 3.26 0.05 -10.13
C ILE A 58 2.30 1.20 -9.78
N MET A 59 2.74 2.12 -8.90
CA MET A 59 1.95 3.29 -8.50
C MET A 59 1.57 4.15 -9.71
N SER A 60 2.53 4.43 -10.61
CA SER A 60 2.32 5.25 -11.81
C SER A 60 1.35 4.63 -12.83
N VAL A 61 1.27 3.30 -12.88
CA VAL A 61 0.33 2.61 -13.77
C VAL A 61 -1.05 2.56 -13.13
N LEU A 62 -1.15 2.21 -11.86
CA LEU A 62 -2.44 1.95 -11.22
C LEU A 62 -3.23 3.22 -10.88
N PHE A 63 -2.54 4.30 -10.48
CA PHE A 63 -3.17 5.49 -9.92
C PHE A 63 -2.93 6.72 -10.79
N ASP A 64 -3.91 7.62 -10.84
CA ASP A 64 -3.69 8.96 -11.40
C ASP A 64 -2.86 9.84 -10.43
N SER A 65 -2.37 10.99 -10.90
CA SER A 65 -1.54 11.87 -10.08
C SER A 65 -2.20 12.34 -8.79
N THR A 66 -3.53 12.56 -8.81
CA THR A 66 -4.29 12.97 -7.63
C THR A 66 -4.47 11.80 -6.66
N GLU A 67 -4.71 10.59 -7.16
CA GLU A 67 -4.77 9.36 -6.37
C GLU A 67 -3.42 9.08 -5.69
N SER A 68 -2.33 9.13 -6.45
CA SER A 68 -0.98 8.99 -5.92
C SER A 68 -0.69 10.03 -4.84
N GLU A 69 -1.05 11.30 -5.06
CA GLU A 69 -0.85 12.36 -4.07
C GLU A 69 -1.63 12.08 -2.78
N MET A 70 -2.90 11.67 -2.88
CA MET A 70 -3.70 11.30 -1.70
C MET A 70 -3.08 10.11 -0.95
N ILE A 71 -2.63 9.07 -1.66
CA ILE A 71 -1.96 7.90 -1.09
C ILE A 71 -0.71 8.32 -0.31
N PHE A 72 0.15 9.14 -0.93
CA PHE A 72 1.38 9.64 -0.29
C PHE A 72 1.08 10.52 0.93
N ARG A 73 0.10 11.43 0.85
CA ARG A 73 -0.29 12.27 1.99
C ARG A 73 -0.78 11.43 3.16
N THR A 74 -1.63 10.43 2.91
CA THR A 74 -2.14 9.53 3.94
C THR A 74 -1.02 8.68 4.57
N ALA A 75 -0.11 8.15 3.76
CA ALA A 75 1.07 7.43 4.25
C ALA A 75 1.99 8.33 5.10
N ARG A 76 2.18 9.58 4.67
CA ARG A 76 2.98 10.59 5.40
C ARG A 76 2.38 10.91 6.76
N THR A 77 1.07 11.20 6.83
CA THR A 77 0.40 11.49 8.10
C THR A 77 0.54 10.33 9.09
N GLN A 78 0.46 9.09 8.60
CA GLN A 78 0.65 7.90 9.44
C GLN A 78 2.06 7.81 10.03
N ILE A 79 3.09 8.01 9.21
CA ILE A 79 4.47 7.92 9.69
C ILE A 79 4.85 9.11 10.59
N GLU A 80 4.34 10.32 10.32
CA GLU A 80 4.51 11.49 11.19
C GLU A 80 3.90 11.23 12.59
N GLY A 81 2.73 10.57 12.65
CA GLY A 81 2.12 10.14 13.91
C GLY A 81 2.93 9.10 14.68
N GLN A 82 3.52 8.11 13.98
CA GLN A 82 4.41 7.11 14.59
C GLN A 82 5.70 7.75 15.14
N ILE A 83 6.24 8.74 14.44
CA ILE A 83 7.41 9.50 14.91
C ILE A 83 7.07 10.34 16.14
N ALA A 84 5.93 11.04 16.12
CA ALA A 84 5.48 11.87 17.23
C ALA A 84 5.24 11.07 18.52
N THR A 85 4.81 9.80 18.38
CA THR A 85 4.57 8.89 19.52
C THR A 85 5.80 8.09 19.93
N GLY A 86 6.95 8.27 19.25
CA GLY A 86 8.19 7.55 19.52
C GLY A 86 8.17 6.08 19.08
N GLN A 87 7.14 5.63 18.37
CA GLN A 87 7.08 4.28 17.78
C GLN A 87 8.13 4.09 16.68
N LEU A 88 8.50 5.19 16.02
CA LEU A 88 9.46 5.20 14.94
C LEU A 88 10.43 6.38 15.13
N GLN A 89 11.69 6.20 14.74
CA GLN A 89 12.73 7.22 14.89
C GLN A 89 13.14 7.81 13.54
N GLY A 90 13.75 8.99 13.58
CA GLY A 90 14.25 9.69 12.40
C GLY A 90 13.21 10.61 11.76
N ARG A 91 13.47 11.00 10.52
CA ARG A 91 12.58 11.87 9.74
C ARG A 91 11.71 11.04 8.81
N TRP A 92 10.48 11.47 8.55
CA TRP A 92 9.55 10.70 7.72
C TRP A 92 10.10 10.46 6.30
N GLU A 93 10.89 11.38 5.76
CA GLU A 93 11.52 11.28 4.44
C GLU A 93 12.47 10.08 4.31
N GLN A 94 13.02 9.60 5.43
CA GLN A 94 13.88 8.41 5.45
C GLN A 94 13.10 7.11 5.24
N HIS A 95 11.80 7.12 5.54
CA HIS A 95 10.91 5.95 5.49
C HIS A 95 9.94 6.00 4.31
N LEU A 96 9.61 7.21 3.85
CA LEU A 96 8.73 7.47 2.72
C LEU A 96 9.40 8.45 1.73
N PRO A 97 10.53 8.07 1.11
CA PRO A 97 11.20 8.92 0.14
C PRO A 97 10.35 9.08 -1.12
N SER A 98 10.31 10.32 -1.64
CA SER A 98 9.60 10.68 -2.87
C SER A 98 10.45 10.49 -4.14
N THR A 99 11.73 10.20 -3.98
CA THR A 99 12.70 9.93 -5.05
C THR A 99 13.46 8.67 -4.71
N ASP A 100 14.05 8.02 -5.71
CA ASP A 100 14.82 6.80 -5.55
C ASP A 100 15.91 6.96 -4.48
N PRO A 101 15.83 6.22 -3.35
CA PRO A 101 16.83 6.26 -2.30
C PRO A 101 18.06 5.38 -2.59
N ASP A 102 18.06 4.63 -3.70
CA ASP A 102 19.12 3.69 -4.09
C ASP A 102 19.38 2.59 -3.03
N TRP A 103 18.29 2.09 -2.42
CA TRP A 103 18.37 1.00 -1.44
C TRP A 103 18.85 -0.33 -2.06
N ASP A 104 19.90 -0.92 -1.49
CA ASP A 104 20.45 -2.23 -1.86
C ASP A 104 19.55 -3.36 -1.32
N PRO A 105 18.95 -4.18 -2.20
CA PRO A 105 18.15 -5.34 -1.79
C PRO A 105 18.92 -6.42 -1.02
N ASN A 106 20.25 -6.38 -1.05
CA ASN A 106 21.12 -7.31 -0.33
C ASN A 106 21.53 -6.80 1.05
N ASP A 107 21.41 -5.49 1.31
CA ASP A 107 21.59 -4.95 2.65
C ASP A 107 20.36 -5.23 3.52
N ARG A 108 20.61 -5.73 4.72
CA ARG A 108 19.53 -6.14 5.64
C ARG A 108 18.74 -4.93 6.15
N THR A 109 19.41 -3.83 6.45
CA THR A 109 18.79 -2.62 7.00
C THR A 109 17.94 -1.96 5.92
N GLU A 110 18.49 -1.81 4.72
CA GLU A 110 17.80 -1.20 3.58
C GLU A 110 16.64 -2.07 3.10
N ARG A 111 16.75 -3.40 3.18
CA ARG A 111 15.60 -4.30 2.95
C ARG A 111 14.46 -4.09 3.95
N GLU A 112 14.74 -3.80 5.22
CA GLU A 112 13.70 -3.47 6.19
C GLU A 112 13.08 -2.08 5.89
N LEU A 113 13.86 -1.11 5.42
CA LEU A 113 13.34 0.17 4.92
C LEU A 113 12.42 -0.02 3.70
N MET A 114 12.81 -0.86 2.73
CA MET A 114 11.97 -1.23 1.59
C MET A 114 10.63 -1.85 2.03
N LYS A 115 10.66 -2.81 2.96
CA LYS A 115 9.43 -3.42 3.50
C LYS A 115 8.56 -2.40 4.22
N LEU A 116 9.16 -1.48 4.97
CA LEU A 116 8.43 -0.40 5.63
C LEU A 116 7.78 0.53 4.59
N TYR A 117 8.52 0.91 3.56
CA TYR A 117 8.02 1.72 2.44
C TYR A 117 6.81 1.06 1.76
N GLN A 118 6.92 -0.21 1.37
CA GLN A 118 5.81 -0.99 0.80
C GLN A 118 4.57 -0.99 1.72
N LYS A 119 4.76 -1.17 3.03
CA LYS A 119 3.67 -1.13 4.02
C LYS A 119 3.02 0.25 4.13
N LEU A 120 3.82 1.31 4.07
CA LEU A 120 3.32 2.69 4.12
C LEU A 120 2.51 3.04 2.86
N ILE A 121 2.99 2.66 1.68
CA ILE A 121 2.23 2.86 0.44
C ILE A 121 0.93 2.05 0.47
N LEU A 122 0.98 0.78 0.89
CA LEU A 122 -0.23 -0.04 1.05
C LEU A 122 -1.20 0.56 2.07
N PHE A 123 -0.70 1.13 3.17
CA PHE A 123 -1.53 1.88 4.11
C PHE A 123 -2.21 3.08 3.44
N GLY A 124 -1.46 3.85 2.64
CA GLY A 124 -2.02 4.96 1.85
C GLY A 124 -3.11 4.47 0.90
N VAL A 125 -2.87 3.42 0.11
CA VAL A 125 -3.86 2.83 -0.81
C VAL A 125 -5.13 2.39 -0.07
N ARG A 126 -5.02 1.87 1.16
CA ARG A 126 -6.18 1.45 1.95
C ARG A 126 -7.00 2.61 2.53
N ASN A 127 -6.39 3.78 2.75
CA ASN A 127 -6.97 4.83 3.59
C ASN A 127 -7.07 6.21 2.91
N ALA A 128 -6.57 6.37 1.69
CA ALA A 128 -6.58 7.65 0.99
C ALA A 128 -7.96 8.06 0.47
N VAL A 129 -8.78 7.09 0.05
CA VAL A 129 -10.18 7.34 -0.30
C VAL A 129 -11.03 7.11 0.94
N PRO A 130 -11.75 8.14 1.44
CA PRO A 130 -12.69 7.97 2.54
C PRO A 130 -13.71 6.91 2.16
N LYS A 131 -13.87 5.89 3.01
CA LYS A 131 -14.96 4.94 2.85
C LYS A 131 -16.24 5.74 2.97
N VAL A 132 -16.99 5.86 1.87
CA VAL A 132 -18.30 6.49 1.89
C VAL A 132 -19.15 5.67 2.86
N VAL A 133 -19.32 6.17 4.08
CA VAL A 133 -20.32 5.64 5.00
C VAL A 133 -21.63 5.83 4.27
N ASN A 134 -22.24 4.72 3.83
CA ASN A 134 -23.54 4.76 3.21
C ASN A 134 -24.55 5.10 4.32
N TRP A 135 -24.70 6.38 4.61
CA TRP A 135 -25.58 6.89 5.66
C TRP A 135 -27.03 6.44 5.42
N SER A 136 -27.46 6.26 4.17
CA SER A 136 -28.82 5.75 3.89
C SER A 136 -28.99 4.29 4.32
N LYS A 137 -27.95 3.44 4.24
CA LYS A 137 -27.95 2.12 4.88
C LYS A 137 -27.93 2.21 6.40
N LEU A 138 -27.15 3.13 6.98
CA LEU A 138 -27.10 3.32 8.44
C LEU A 138 -28.47 3.73 9.01
N TYR A 139 -29.21 4.62 8.32
CA TYR A 139 -30.57 5.02 8.72
C TYR A 139 -31.66 3.98 8.41
N GLN A 140 -31.34 2.94 7.62
CA GLN A 140 -32.23 1.80 7.38
C GLN A 140 -32.09 0.70 8.45
N ILE A 141 -31.02 0.72 9.23
CA ILE A 141 -30.84 -0.17 10.37
C ILE A 141 -31.74 0.32 11.50
N LYS A 142 -32.94 -0.27 11.61
CA LYS A 142 -33.85 -0.12 12.73
C LYS A 142 -34.06 -1.49 13.36
N GLN A 143 -33.96 -1.54 14.68
CA GLN A 143 -34.32 -2.72 15.44
C GLN A 143 -35.76 -3.11 15.11
N ASN A 144 -35.94 -4.37 14.72
CA ASN A 144 -37.28 -4.89 14.44
C ASN A 144 -38.10 -4.97 15.73
N LYS A 145 -39.43 -4.95 15.62
CA LYS A 145 -40.32 -5.01 16.79
C LYS A 145 -40.17 -6.32 17.59
N GLU A 146 -39.82 -7.41 16.93
CA GLU A 146 -39.59 -8.71 17.57
C GLU A 146 -38.13 -8.96 17.97
N GLU A 147 -37.19 -8.09 17.57
CA GLU A 147 -35.75 -8.25 17.82
C GLU A 147 -35.40 -7.65 19.18
N SER A 148 -34.67 -8.38 20.03
CA SER A 148 -34.21 -7.84 21.31
C SER A 148 -33.05 -6.85 21.11
N PRO A 149 -32.85 -5.90 22.05
CA PRO A 149 -31.76 -4.93 21.91
C PRO A 149 -30.37 -5.57 21.82
N THR A 150 -30.19 -6.73 22.42
CA THR A 150 -28.94 -7.50 22.34
C THR A 150 -28.74 -8.08 20.95
N GLU A 151 -29.77 -8.69 20.36
CA GLU A 151 -29.70 -9.25 19.00
C GLU A 151 -29.47 -8.19 17.93
N PHE A 152 -29.96 -6.97 18.15
CA PHE A 152 -29.72 -5.84 17.27
C PHE A 152 -28.28 -5.28 17.35
N LEU A 153 -27.60 -5.50 18.48
CA LEU A 153 -26.25 -4.98 18.75
C LEU A 153 -25.14 -6.01 18.51
N ASP A 154 -25.48 -7.30 18.36
CA ASP A 154 -24.58 -8.40 17.99
C ASP A 154 -24.23 -8.40 16.49
#